data_AF-A0A8I0S314-F1
#
_entry.id   AF-A0A8I0S314-F1
#
_cell.length_a   1.000
_cell.length_b   1.000
_cell.length_c   1.000
_cell.angle_alpha   90.00
_cell.angle_beta   90.00
_cell.angle_gamma   90.00
#
_symmetry.space_group_name_H-M   'P 1'
#
loop_
_entity.id
_entity.type
_entity.pdbx_description
1 polymer ?
#
loop_
_entity_poly.entity_id
_entity_poly.type
_entity_poly.pdbx_seq_one_letter_code
_entity_poly.pdbx_strand_id
1 'polypeptide(L)'
;MSKNRYVSPEALEQQTKQKKQNKILFILLFILFIPPLVLFPAYPKNQWQYDIYRYITDEMLVIIGTEGPLPFFTILSSVYTTFILLVFSCYFCFVFYKKIGINDEFQVFFFSKFFQIEFESSKKYPFLEKPIIKEIIVSLIFVGCFFLALYHFVAFENITLHDGSHRGALIQLSYNFRIGVLIWESCLNLLLIFPIFYFLFLIIYLINYFVRGLGSGKIILTQKTEAKLKRRGKRKN
;
A
#
# COMPACT_ATOMS: atom_id res chain seq x y z
N MET A 1 -25.36 -40.13 3.76
CA MET A 1 -23.94 -40.26 3.34
C MET A 1 -23.43 -38.90 2.87
N SER A 2 -22.56 -38.26 3.66
CA SER A 2 -21.89 -37.01 3.25
C SER A 2 -20.92 -37.33 2.11
N LYS A 3 -21.21 -36.86 0.90
CA LYS A 3 -20.24 -36.86 -0.21
C LYS A 3 -19.19 -35.79 0.11
N ASN A 4 -18.13 -36.18 0.84
CA ASN A 4 -16.93 -35.36 0.89
C ASN A 4 -16.38 -35.29 -0.53
N ARG A 5 -16.54 -34.14 -1.19
CA ARG A 5 -15.94 -33.87 -2.50
C ARG A 5 -14.44 -34.10 -2.37
N TYR A 6 -13.88 -34.90 -3.28
CA TYR A 6 -12.44 -35.04 -3.40
C TYR A 6 -11.84 -33.65 -3.67
N VAL A 7 -11.01 -33.17 -2.75
CA VAL A 7 -10.23 -31.94 -2.90
C VAL A 7 -8.83 -32.37 -3.31
N SER A 8 -8.32 -31.87 -4.44
CA SER A 8 -6.97 -32.21 -4.88
C SER A 8 -5.93 -31.75 -3.85
N PRO A 9 -4.78 -32.44 -3.71
CA PRO A 9 -3.70 -32.02 -2.81
C PRO A 9 -3.25 -30.57 -3.07
N GLU A 10 -3.22 -30.15 -4.33
CA GLU A 10 -2.89 -28.76 -4.72
C GLU A 10 -3.94 -27.75 -4.22
N ALA A 11 -5.23 -28.08 -4.29
CA ALA A 11 -6.30 -27.23 -3.77
C ALA A 11 -6.26 -27.16 -2.23
N LEU A 12 -5.91 -28.25 -1.56
CA LEU A 12 -5.73 -28.29 -0.10
C LEU A 12 -4.52 -27.44 0.33
N GLU A 13 -3.41 -27.49 -0.42
CA GLU A 13 -2.22 -26.67 -0.16
C GLU A 13 -2.51 -25.17 -0.37
N GLN A 14 -3.24 -24.80 -1.42
CA GLN A 14 -3.68 -23.43 -1.66
C GLN A 14 -4.61 -22.92 -0.56
N GLN A 15 -5.60 -23.72 -0.15
CA GLN A 15 -6.49 -23.37 0.97
C GLN A 15 -5.72 -23.16 2.27
N THR A 16 -4.72 -24.00 2.55
CA THR A 16 -3.89 -23.88 3.76
C THR A 16 -3.05 -22.61 3.74
N LYS A 17 -2.43 -22.27 2.60
CA LYS A 17 -1.69 -21.01 2.40
C LYS A 17 -2.60 -19.80 2.57
N GLN A 18 -3.78 -19.82 1.96
CA GLN A 18 -4.76 -18.74 2.06
C GLN A 18 -5.25 -18.56 3.50
N LYS A 19 -5.54 -19.65 4.22
CA LYS A 19 -5.93 -19.61 5.63
C LYS A 19 -4.84 -18.96 6.50
N LYS A 20 -3.57 -19.29 6.25
CA LYS A 20 -2.43 -18.66 6.94
C LYS A 20 -2.33 -17.16 6.64
N GLN A 21 -2.50 -16.75 5.39
CA GLN A 21 -2.51 -15.34 4.99
C GLN A 21 -3.65 -14.57 5.66
N ASN A 22 -4.86 -15.13 5.64
CA ASN A 22 -6.03 -14.52 6.29
C ASN A 22 -5.84 -14.38 7.80
N LYS A 23 -5.18 -15.34 8.45
CA LYS A 23 -4.84 -15.24 9.89
C LYS A 23 -3.89 -14.07 10.17
N ILE A 24 -2.87 -13.88 9.34
CA ILE A 24 -1.93 -12.76 9.49
C ILE A 24 -2.65 -11.43 9.26
N LEU A 25 -3.48 -11.34 8.22
CA LEU A 25 -4.29 -10.15 7.95
C LEU A 25 -5.23 -9.83 9.12
N PHE A 26 -5.89 -10.84 9.67
CA PHE A 26 -6.78 -10.67 10.82
C PHE A 26 -6.03 -10.14 12.06
N ILE A 27 -4.84 -10.69 12.35
CA ILE A 27 -4.00 -10.20 13.46
C ILE A 27 -3.59 -8.75 13.21
N LEU A 28 -3.19 -8.40 11.99
CA LEU A 28 -2.82 -7.03 11.64
C LEU A 28 -4.00 -6.07 11.85
N LEU A 29 -5.20 -6.42 11.38
CA LEU A 29 -6.40 -5.61 11.58
C LEU A 29 -6.74 -5.46 13.06
N PHE A 30 -6.58 -6.52 13.86
CA PHE A 30 -6.83 -6.45 15.29
C PHE A 30 -5.86 -5.48 15.98
N ILE A 31 -4.56 -5.56 15.67
CA ILE A 31 -3.55 -4.65 16.19
C ILE A 31 -3.81 -3.22 15.73
N LEU A 32 -4.22 -3.02 14.48
CA LEU A 32 -4.41 -1.70 13.91
C LEU A 32 -5.65 -0.99 14.50
N PHE A 33 -6.74 -1.72 14.77
CA PHE A 33 -8.02 -1.11 15.13
C PHE A 33 -8.37 -1.19 16.63
N ILE A 34 -8.08 -2.30 17.32
CA ILE A 34 -8.58 -2.51 18.69
C ILE A 34 -7.89 -1.59 19.72
N PRO A 35 -6.55 -1.47 19.75
CA PRO A 35 -5.89 -0.63 20.75
C PRO A 35 -6.31 0.84 20.69
N PRO A 36 -6.36 1.50 19.51
CA PRO A 36 -6.85 2.89 19.45
C PRO A 36 -8.29 3.03 19.96
N LEU A 37 -9.20 2.13 19.56
CA LEU A 37 -10.61 2.21 19.93
C LEU A 37 -10.83 2.16 21.46
N VAL A 38 -10.05 1.33 22.15
CA VAL A 38 -10.19 1.10 23.59
C VAL A 38 -9.40 2.12 24.41
N LEU A 39 -8.20 2.48 23.97
CA LEU A 39 -7.23 3.22 24.79
C LEU A 39 -7.23 4.73 24.53
N PHE A 40 -7.51 5.18 23.30
CA PHE A 40 -7.33 6.58 22.95
C PHE A 40 -8.56 7.41 23.31
N PRO A 41 -8.40 8.50 24.08
CA PRO A 41 -9.51 9.39 24.39
C PRO A 41 -9.77 10.39 23.25
N ALA A 42 -11.01 10.88 23.16
CA ALA A 42 -11.39 11.88 22.17
C ALA A 42 -10.67 13.22 22.36
N TYR A 43 -10.47 13.60 23.62
CA TYR A 43 -9.83 14.84 24.07
C TYR A 43 -8.81 14.53 25.16
N PRO A 44 -7.76 15.36 25.32
CA PRO A 44 -6.82 15.22 26.42
C PRO A 44 -7.54 15.38 27.75
N LYS A 45 -7.34 14.44 28.68
CA LYS A 45 -7.97 14.46 30.01
C LYS A 45 -7.04 15.00 31.10
N ASN A 46 -5.73 14.88 30.89
CA ASN A 46 -4.70 15.16 31.88
C ASN A 46 -3.55 15.96 31.24
N GLN A 47 -2.72 16.61 32.06
CA GLN A 47 -1.63 17.49 31.59
C GLN A 47 -0.69 16.82 30.58
N TRP A 48 -0.18 15.62 30.90
CA TRP A 48 0.73 14.92 29.98
C TRP A 48 0.11 14.58 28.62
N GLN A 49 -1.22 14.37 28.57
CA GLN A 49 -1.94 14.14 27.30
C GLN A 49 -2.02 15.42 26.48
N TYR A 50 -2.23 16.55 27.16
CA TYR A 50 -2.24 17.87 26.52
C TYR A 50 -0.84 18.24 26.00
N ASP A 51 0.21 17.93 26.76
CA ASP A 51 1.60 18.17 26.33
C ASP A 51 1.94 17.35 25.08
N ILE A 52 1.49 16.08 25.01
CA ILE A 52 1.62 15.25 23.79
C ILE A 52 0.84 15.86 22.63
N TYR A 53 -0.41 16.27 22.86
CA TYR A 53 -1.23 16.90 21.84
C TYR A 53 -0.52 18.13 21.26
N ARG A 54 -0.05 19.04 22.11
CA ARG A 54 0.69 20.24 21.71
C ARG A 54 2.00 19.92 20.98
N TYR A 55 2.76 18.93 21.45
CA TYR A 55 3.99 18.55 20.77
C TYR A 55 3.70 18.08 19.34
N ILE A 56 2.64 17.30 19.13
CA ILE A 56 2.31 16.80 17.80
C ILE A 56 1.76 17.92 16.89
N THR A 57 0.94 18.83 17.43
CA THR A 57 0.38 19.93 16.63
C THR A 57 1.39 21.04 16.36
N ASP A 58 2.17 21.44 17.36
CA ASP A 58 2.98 22.66 17.32
C ASP A 58 4.40 22.37 16.80
N GLU A 59 5.01 21.25 17.23
CA GLU A 59 6.39 20.90 16.85
C GLU A 59 6.44 19.98 15.63
N MET A 60 5.55 18.98 15.57
CA MET A 60 5.48 18.07 14.41
C MET A 60 4.60 18.60 13.28
N LEU A 61 3.87 19.70 13.50
CA LEU A 61 2.98 20.34 12.52
C LEU A 61 1.90 19.41 11.97
N VAL A 62 1.49 18.41 12.75
CA VAL A 62 0.40 17.49 12.39
C VAL A 62 -0.91 18.09 12.89
N ILE A 63 -1.60 18.78 11.98
CA ILE A 63 -2.81 19.58 12.27
C ILE A 63 -4.12 18.87 11.92
N ILE A 64 -4.03 17.61 11.50
CA ILE A 64 -5.16 16.81 11.07
C ILE A 64 -6.26 16.67 12.13
N GLY A 65 -7.48 17.06 11.78
CA GLY A 65 -8.65 16.86 12.61
C GLY A 65 -8.61 17.59 13.95
N THR A 66 -7.70 18.56 14.13
CA THR A 66 -7.59 19.42 15.32
C THR A 66 -8.85 20.25 15.55
N GLU A 67 -9.52 20.67 14.49
CA GLU A 67 -10.84 21.32 14.56
C GLU A 67 -12.01 20.32 14.53
N GLY A 68 -11.71 19.03 14.38
CA GLY A 68 -12.70 17.96 14.28
C GLY A 68 -13.34 17.56 15.61
N PRO A 69 -14.33 16.66 15.58
CA PRO A 69 -15.09 16.22 16.77
C PRO A 69 -14.28 15.33 17.73
N LEU A 70 -13.13 14.82 17.29
CA LEU A 70 -12.31 13.82 18.00
C LEU A 70 -10.80 14.15 17.86
N PRO A 71 -10.35 15.37 18.19
CA PRO A 71 -9.05 15.87 17.74
C PRO A 71 -7.86 15.08 18.28
N PHE A 72 -7.87 14.80 19.59
CA PHE A 72 -6.79 14.04 20.21
C PHE A 72 -6.79 12.56 19.80
N PHE A 73 -7.98 11.98 19.63
CA PHE A 73 -8.11 10.61 19.13
C PHE A 73 -7.55 10.49 17.71
N THR A 74 -7.87 11.45 16.83
CA THR A 74 -7.41 11.46 15.43
C THR A 74 -5.91 11.55 15.36
N ILE A 75 -5.29 12.51 16.07
CA ILE A 75 -3.84 12.68 16.06
C ILE A 75 -3.11 11.44 16.60
N LEU A 76 -3.53 10.90 17.75
CA LEU A 76 -2.95 9.68 18.31
C LEU A 76 -3.12 8.48 17.37
N SER A 77 -4.32 8.32 16.79
CA SER A 77 -4.61 7.25 15.86
C SER A 77 -3.77 7.37 14.59
N SER A 78 -3.57 8.58 14.11
CA SER A 78 -2.73 8.85 12.94
C SER A 78 -1.30 8.40 13.20
N VAL A 79 -0.65 8.95 14.24
CA VAL A 79 0.72 8.58 14.64
C VAL A 79 0.85 7.07 14.87
N TYR A 80 -0.10 6.47 15.59
CA TYR A 80 -0.12 5.04 15.86
C TYR A 80 -0.19 4.21 14.58
N THR A 81 -1.16 4.50 13.71
CA THR A 81 -1.37 3.73 12.47
C THR A 81 -0.20 3.90 11.52
N THR A 82 0.39 5.11 11.40
CA THR A 82 1.62 5.34 10.64
C THR A 82 2.77 4.47 11.16
N PHE A 83 3.01 4.48 12.48
CA PHE A 83 4.09 3.70 13.09
C PHE A 83 3.91 2.20 12.87
N ILE A 84 2.71 1.67 13.15
CA ILE A 84 2.41 0.24 12.97
C ILE A 84 2.56 -0.16 11.50
N LEU A 85 1.99 0.59 10.56
CA LEU A 85 2.09 0.28 9.13
C LEU A 85 3.54 0.36 8.63
N LEU A 86 4.34 1.29 9.15
CA LEU A 86 5.76 1.40 8.80
C LEU A 86 6.54 0.18 9.30
N VAL A 87 6.35 -0.23 10.56
CA VAL A 87 7.00 -1.42 11.15
C VAL A 87 6.64 -2.68 10.36
N PHE A 88 5.35 -2.89 10.06
CA PHE A 88 4.92 -4.03 9.26
C PHE A 88 5.49 -3.98 7.85
N SER A 89 5.53 -2.82 7.21
CA SER A 89 6.10 -2.66 5.86
C SER A 89 7.60 -2.96 5.84
N CYS A 90 8.36 -2.48 6.82
CA CYS A 90 9.77 -2.82 7.02
C CYS A 90 9.96 -4.34 7.22
N TYR A 91 9.14 -4.97 8.07
CA TYR A 91 9.17 -6.41 8.30
C TYR A 91 8.86 -7.19 7.02
N PHE A 92 7.84 -6.80 6.25
CA PHE A 92 7.52 -7.42 4.97
C PHE A 92 8.68 -7.29 3.99
N CYS A 93 9.31 -6.13 3.91
CA CYS A 93 10.50 -5.93 3.07
C CYS A 93 11.65 -6.84 3.50
N PHE A 94 11.94 -6.94 4.79
CA PHE A 94 12.96 -7.84 5.31
C PHE A 94 12.69 -9.31 4.94
N VAL A 95 11.48 -9.80 5.19
CA VAL A 95 11.08 -11.17 4.83
C VAL A 95 11.16 -11.40 3.33
N PHE A 96 10.75 -10.40 2.54
CA PHE A 96 10.80 -10.44 1.08
C PHE A 96 12.24 -10.55 0.58
N TYR A 97 13.15 -9.70 1.07
CA TYR A 97 14.58 -9.75 0.73
C TYR A 97 15.21 -11.07 1.14
N LYS A 98 14.89 -11.60 2.34
CA LYS A 98 15.41 -12.89 2.79
C LYS A 98 14.96 -14.04 1.87
N LYS A 99 13.77 -13.93 1.27
CA LYS A 99 13.18 -15.00 0.45
C LYS A 99 13.63 -14.94 -1.02
N ILE A 100 13.62 -13.76 -1.62
CA ILE A 100 13.88 -13.58 -3.07
C ILE A 100 15.29 -13.07 -3.35
N GLY A 101 15.91 -12.40 -2.38
CA GLY A 101 17.16 -11.68 -2.59
C GLY A 101 16.99 -10.48 -3.52
N ILE A 102 18.11 -10.00 -4.05
CA ILE A 102 18.19 -8.86 -4.97
C ILE A 102 18.62 -9.36 -6.37
N ASN A 103 18.39 -10.65 -6.66
CA ASN A 103 18.92 -11.36 -7.83
C ASN A 103 17.99 -11.27 -9.05
N ASP A 104 18.15 -12.14 -10.06
CA ASP A 104 17.30 -12.11 -11.27
C ASP A 104 15.84 -12.43 -10.93
N GLU A 105 15.62 -13.22 -9.88
CA GLU A 105 14.28 -13.49 -9.35
C GLU A 105 13.56 -12.22 -8.90
N PHE A 106 14.29 -11.26 -8.29
CA PHE A 106 13.74 -9.96 -7.90
C PHE A 106 13.31 -9.15 -9.13
N GLN A 107 14.16 -9.11 -10.17
CA GLN A 107 13.88 -8.42 -11.43
C GLN A 107 12.59 -8.93 -12.09
N VAL A 108 12.48 -10.25 -12.22
CA VAL A 108 11.30 -10.89 -12.82
C VAL A 108 10.07 -10.67 -11.94
N PHE A 109 10.19 -10.81 -10.63
CA PHE A 109 9.09 -10.59 -9.70
C PHE A 109 8.56 -9.16 -9.80
N PHE A 110 9.43 -8.15 -9.66
CA PHE A 110 9.05 -6.75 -9.65
C PHE A 110 8.42 -6.33 -10.98
N PHE A 111 9.04 -6.71 -12.11
CA PHE A 111 8.49 -6.46 -13.45
C PHE A 111 7.10 -7.10 -13.62
N SER A 112 6.94 -8.35 -13.21
CA SER A 112 5.65 -9.07 -13.33
C SER A 112 4.52 -8.43 -12.52
N LYS A 113 4.86 -7.78 -11.41
CA LYS A 113 3.87 -7.17 -10.51
C LYS A 113 3.47 -5.76 -10.91
N PHE A 114 4.42 -4.95 -11.37
CA PHE A 114 4.16 -3.53 -11.60
C PHE A 114 4.10 -3.14 -13.08
N PHE A 115 4.82 -3.83 -13.97
CA PHE A 115 5.00 -3.39 -15.36
C PHE A 115 4.40 -4.32 -16.42
N GLN A 116 3.98 -5.53 -16.04
CA GLN A 116 3.33 -6.49 -16.95
C GLN A 116 1.83 -6.18 -17.22
N ILE A 117 1.33 -5.01 -16.80
CA ILE A 117 -0.06 -4.61 -17.05
C ILE A 117 -0.23 -4.30 -18.55
N GLU A 118 -1.23 -4.91 -19.18
CA GLU A 118 -1.65 -4.57 -20.54
C GLU A 118 -2.68 -3.44 -20.48
N PHE A 119 -2.44 -2.35 -21.18
CA PHE A 119 -3.38 -1.23 -21.21
C PHE A 119 -4.40 -1.46 -22.31
N GLU A 120 -5.69 -1.47 -22.02
CA GLU A 120 -6.69 -1.60 -23.07
C GLU A 120 -6.58 -0.47 -24.12
N SER A 121 -6.22 0.73 -23.66
CA SER A 121 -5.94 1.89 -24.51
C SER A 121 -4.74 1.70 -25.43
N SER A 122 -3.89 0.69 -25.22
CA SER A 122 -2.76 0.43 -26.12
C SER A 122 -3.17 -0.03 -27.50
N LYS A 123 -4.38 -0.57 -27.65
CA LYS A 123 -4.99 -0.85 -28.96
C LYS A 123 -5.08 0.41 -29.83
N LYS A 124 -5.35 1.56 -29.21
CA LYS A 124 -5.43 2.86 -29.89
C LYS A 124 -4.09 3.61 -29.85
N TYR A 125 -3.32 3.44 -28.78
CA TYR A 125 -2.05 4.13 -28.54
C TYR A 125 -0.91 3.13 -28.27
N PRO A 126 -0.29 2.54 -29.31
CA PRO A 126 0.71 1.47 -29.14
C PRO A 126 1.94 1.88 -28.33
N PHE A 127 2.27 3.17 -28.26
CA PHE A 127 3.40 3.66 -27.48
C PHE A 127 3.23 3.41 -25.96
N LEU A 128 2.01 3.21 -25.47
CA LEU A 128 1.74 2.85 -24.07
C LEU A 128 2.30 1.48 -23.68
N GLU A 129 2.60 0.61 -24.66
CA GLU A 129 3.23 -0.69 -24.40
C GLU A 129 4.75 -0.60 -24.23
N LYS A 130 5.37 0.56 -24.53
CA LYS A 130 6.80 0.74 -24.33
C LYS A 130 7.14 0.62 -22.84
N PRO A 131 8.13 -0.22 -22.43
CA PRO A 131 8.45 -0.46 -21.02
C PRO A 131 8.66 0.81 -20.20
N ILE A 132 9.46 1.75 -20.72
CA ILE A 132 9.75 3.04 -20.07
C ILE A 132 8.47 3.85 -19.82
N ILE A 133 7.52 3.83 -20.75
CA ILE A 133 6.25 4.56 -20.61
C ILE A 133 5.41 3.95 -19.49
N LYS A 134 5.36 2.61 -19.39
CA LYS A 134 4.66 1.92 -18.29
C LYS A 134 5.28 2.26 -16.94
N GLU A 135 6.61 2.22 -16.86
CA GLU A 135 7.36 2.54 -15.64
C GLU A 135 7.06 3.98 -15.17
N ILE A 136 7.05 4.95 -16.09
CA ILE A 136 6.71 6.34 -15.80
C ILE A 136 5.26 6.46 -15.33
N ILE A 137 4.29 5.87 -16.03
CA ILE A 137 2.86 5.96 -15.67
C ILE A 137 2.63 5.37 -14.27
N VAL A 138 3.16 4.18 -14.01
CA VAL A 138 3.01 3.52 -12.71
C VAL A 138 3.68 4.35 -11.60
N SER A 139 4.89 4.88 -11.86
CA SER A 139 5.58 5.75 -10.91
C SER A 139 4.78 7.02 -10.61
N LEU A 140 4.19 7.65 -11.63
CA LEU A 140 3.36 8.85 -11.47
C LEU A 140 2.10 8.56 -10.63
N ILE A 141 1.50 7.38 -10.74
CA ILE A 141 0.39 6.97 -9.88
C ILE A 141 0.86 6.92 -8.41
N PHE A 142 2.01 6.32 -8.14
CA PHE A 142 2.58 6.27 -6.78
C PHE A 142 2.93 7.64 -6.23
N VAL A 143 3.50 8.53 -7.05
CA VAL A 143 3.74 9.94 -6.68
C VAL A 143 2.42 10.64 -6.36
N GLY A 144 1.39 10.46 -7.18
CA GLY A 144 0.07 11.03 -6.96
C GLY A 144 -0.56 10.55 -5.65
N CYS A 145 -0.47 9.25 -5.36
CA CYS A 145 -0.91 8.69 -4.07
C CYS A 145 -0.16 9.30 -2.88
N PHE A 146 1.16 9.45 -2.99
CA PHE A 146 1.99 10.03 -1.94
C PHE A 146 1.62 11.50 -1.67
N PHE A 147 1.49 12.31 -2.71
CA PHE A 147 1.09 13.72 -2.55
C PHE A 147 -0.33 13.88 -2.04
N LEU A 148 -1.26 13.01 -2.45
CA LEU A 148 -2.61 13.02 -1.89
C LEU A 148 -2.60 12.77 -0.38
N ALA A 149 -1.78 11.82 0.09
CA ALA A 149 -1.62 11.56 1.51
C ALA A 149 -0.94 12.72 2.25
N LEU A 150 0.11 13.32 1.68
CA LEU A 150 0.75 14.50 2.28
C LEU A 150 -0.20 15.69 2.38
N TYR A 151 -0.96 15.95 1.32
CA TYR A 151 -1.97 17.02 1.32
C TYR A 151 -2.99 16.83 2.43
N HIS A 152 -3.41 15.58 2.68
CA HIS A 152 -4.31 15.27 3.79
C HIS A 152 -3.72 15.62 5.16
N PHE A 153 -2.44 15.32 5.40
CA PHE A 153 -1.79 15.60 6.69
C PHE A 153 -1.46 17.07 6.92
N VAL A 154 -1.20 17.83 5.85
CA VAL A 154 -0.68 19.21 5.94
C VAL A 154 -1.74 20.27 5.65
N ALA A 155 -2.78 19.97 4.87
CA ALA A 155 -3.74 20.98 4.39
C ALA A 155 -5.19 20.70 4.78
N PHE A 156 -5.47 19.60 5.49
CA PHE A 156 -6.83 19.18 5.84
C PHE A 156 -7.15 19.44 7.32
N GLU A 157 -7.21 20.72 7.68
CA GLU A 157 -7.54 21.19 9.04
C GLU A 157 -9.05 21.07 9.35
N ASN A 158 -9.90 21.40 8.37
CA ASN A 158 -11.34 21.56 8.57
C ASN A 158 -12.12 20.29 8.19
N ILE A 159 -12.25 19.36 9.14
CA ILE A 159 -13.09 18.16 9.00
C ILE A 159 -14.49 18.39 9.61
N THR A 160 -14.82 19.64 9.95
CA THR A 160 -16.09 20.01 10.58
C THR A 160 -17.26 19.94 9.59
N LEU A 161 -18.42 19.50 10.07
CA LEU A 161 -19.70 19.47 9.33
C LEU A 161 -20.30 20.88 9.13
N HIS A 162 -19.66 21.93 9.63
CA HIS A 162 -20.27 23.26 9.71
C HIS A 162 -20.14 24.08 8.43
N ASP A 163 -19.19 23.76 7.56
CA ASP A 163 -19.16 24.32 6.21
C ASP A 163 -20.22 23.61 5.37
N GLY A 164 -21.26 24.33 4.92
CA GLY A 164 -22.35 23.84 4.07
C GLY A 164 -21.94 23.33 2.68
N SER A 165 -20.67 22.95 2.49
CA SER A 165 -20.11 22.34 1.30
C SER A 165 -20.42 20.84 1.26
N HIS A 166 -21.07 20.39 0.19
CA HIS A 166 -21.34 18.96 -0.04
C HIS A 166 -20.09 18.15 -0.43
N ARG A 167 -18.95 18.81 -0.70
CA ARG A 167 -17.70 18.13 -1.11
C ARG A 167 -17.01 17.54 0.12
N GLY A 168 -16.89 16.22 0.16
CA GLY A 168 -16.23 15.52 1.27
C GLY A 168 -17.14 15.21 2.46
N ALA A 169 -18.46 15.41 2.35
CA ALA A 169 -19.43 15.18 3.43
C ALA A 169 -19.39 13.75 4.02
N LEU A 170 -19.12 12.72 3.20
CA LEU A 170 -18.94 11.34 3.69
C LEU A 170 -17.67 11.18 4.54
N ILE A 171 -16.59 11.86 4.14
CA ILE A 171 -15.33 11.88 4.89
C ILE A 171 -15.58 12.59 6.22
N GLN A 172 -16.12 13.81 6.18
CA GLN A 172 -16.48 14.56 7.38
C GLN A 172 -17.41 13.77 8.31
N LEU A 173 -18.46 13.14 7.78
CA LEU A 173 -19.36 12.28 8.56
C LEU A 173 -18.58 11.16 9.26
N SER A 174 -17.72 10.46 8.52
CA SER A 174 -16.96 9.34 9.07
C SER A 174 -15.99 9.75 10.18
N TYR A 175 -15.42 10.95 10.15
CA TYR A 175 -14.54 11.47 11.20
C TYR A 175 -15.28 11.81 12.51
N ASN A 176 -16.62 11.85 12.51
CA ASN A 176 -17.40 11.90 13.76
C ASN A 176 -17.37 10.59 14.55
N PHE A 177 -16.98 9.49 13.91
CA PHE A 177 -16.92 8.18 14.53
C PHE A 177 -15.47 7.72 14.62
N ARG A 178 -15.06 7.22 15.80
CA ARG A 178 -13.71 6.68 16.02
C ARG A 178 -13.30 5.64 14.97
N ILE A 179 -14.25 4.79 14.56
CA ILE A 179 -13.98 3.78 13.52
C ILE A 179 -13.73 4.41 12.15
N GLY A 180 -14.45 5.49 11.80
CA GLY A 180 -14.29 6.17 10.53
C GLY A 180 -12.96 6.91 10.46
N VAL A 181 -12.52 7.54 11.56
CA VAL A 181 -11.17 8.07 11.71
C VAL A 181 -10.14 6.98 11.43
N LEU A 182 -10.22 5.81 12.10
CA LEU A 182 -9.26 4.73 11.89
C LEU A 182 -9.21 4.20 10.46
N ILE A 183 -10.37 4.08 9.80
CA ILE A 183 -10.42 3.66 8.39
C ILE A 183 -9.70 4.67 7.50
N TRP A 184 -10.01 5.96 7.63
CA TRP A 184 -9.40 6.99 6.79
C TRP A 184 -7.91 7.17 7.07
N GLU A 185 -7.52 7.26 8.34
CA GLU A 185 -6.11 7.33 8.72
C GLU A 185 -5.33 6.12 8.20
N SER A 186 -5.89 4.91 8.29
CA SER A 186 -5.24 3.71 7.76
C SER A 186 -5.13 3.73 6.24
N CYS A 187 -6.18 4.13 5.52
CA CYS A 187 -6.15 4.25 4.07
C CYS A 187 -5.12 5.27 3.60
N LEU A 188 -5.07 6.43 4.23
CA LEU A 188 -4.17 7.53 3.84
C LEU A 188 -2.73 7.23 4.25
N ASN A 189 -2.51 6.58 5.38
CA ASN A 189 -1.19 6.06 5.74
C ASN A 189 -0.70 4.98 4.79
N LEU A 190 -1.58 4.13 4.23
CA LEU A 190 -1.18 3.20 3.16
C LEU A 190 -0.75 3.97 1.91
N LEU A 191 -1.46 5.03 1.53
CA LEU A 191 -1.08 5.90 0.41
C LEU A 191 0.20 6.70 0.67
N LEU A 192 0.57 6.93 1.93
CA LEU A 192 1.83 7.56 2.30
C LEU A 192 3.00 6.57 2.27
N ILE A 193 2.82 5.40 2.89
CA ILE A 193 3.91 4.45 3.15
C ILE A 193 4.21 3.59 1.92
N PHE A 194 3.18 3.10 1.23
CA PHE A 194 3.37 2.16 0.12
C PHE A 194 4.19 2.75 -1.04
N PRO A 195 4.00 4.02 -1.47
CA PRO A 195 4.87 4.65 -2.46
C PRO A 195 6.35 4.69 -2.05
N ILE A 196 6.67 4.94 -0.78
CA ILE A 196 8.07 4.99 -0.30
C ILE A 196 8.75 3.64 -0.56
N PHE A 197 8.11 2.54 -0.19
CA PHE A 197 8.63 1.20 -0.43
C PHE A 197 8.66 0.81 -1.90
N TYR A 198 7.66 1.24 -2.68
CA TYR A 198 7.68 1.09 -4.14
C TYR A 198 8.93 1.75 -4.74
N PHE A 199 9.22 3.00 -4.39
CA PHE A 199 10.39 3.71 -4.92
C PHE A 199 11.71 3.10 -4.43
N LEU A 200 11.77 2.62 -3.19
CA LEU A 200 12.94 1.88 -2.69
C LEU A 200 13.19 0.61 -3.51
N PHE A 201 12.15 -0.17 -3.81
CA PHE A 201 12.28 -1.34 -4.69
C PHE A 201 12.57 -0.96 -6.14
N LEU A 202 12.01 0.16 -6.64
CA LEU A 202 12.29 0.66 -7.99
C LEU A 202 13.77 1.06 -8.13
N ILE A 203 14.34 1.74 -7.15
CA ILE A 203 15.77 2.09 -7.14
C ILE A 203 16.62 0.82 -7.23
N ILE A 204 16.30 -0.20 -6.44
CA ILE A 204 17.02 -1.49 -6.48
C ILE A 204 16.81 -2.19 -7.82
N TYR A 205 15.61 -2.13 -8.38
CA TYR A 205 15.31 -2.64 -9.71
C TYR A 205 16.17 -1.96 -10.78
N LEU A 206 16.25 -0.64 -10.77
CA LEU A 206 17.05 0.13 -11.71
C LEU A 206 18.55 -0.12 -11.53
N ILE A 207 19.07 -0.10 -10.30
CA ILE A 207 20.48 -0.40 -10.01
C ILE A 207 20.85 -1.79 -10.56
N ASN A 208 20.06 -2.81 -10.24
CA ASN A 208 20.28 -4.15 -10.76
C ASN A 208 20.21 -4.20 -12.29
N TYR A 209 19.26 -3.48 -12.90
CA TYR A 209 19.13 -3.39 -14.35
C TYR A 209 20.38 -2.78 -14.99
N PHE A 210 20.88 -1.66 -14.47
CA PHE A 210 22.08 -0.99 -14.97
C PHE A 210 23.37 -1.78 -14.72
N VAL A 211 23.58 -2.25 -13.48
CA VAL A 211 24.79 -3.01 -13.10
C VAL A 211 24.89 -4.32 -13.88
N ARG A 212 23.78 -5.04 -14.07
CA ARG A 212 23.77 -6.29 -14.87
C ARG A 212 23.75 -6.02 -16.37
N GLY A 213 23.10 -4.94 -16.82
CA GLY A 213 23.15 -4.49 -18.21
C GLY A 213 24.56 -4.13 -18.69
N LEU A 214 25.41 -3.64 -17.77
CA LEU A 214 26.82 -3.34 -18.02
C LEU A 214 27.74 -4.58 -17.89
N GLY A 215 27.40 -5.57 -17.05
CA GLY A 215 28.23 -6.77 -16.83
C GLY A 215 27.88 -8.00 -17.66
N SER A 216 26.64 -8.12 -18.17
CA SER A 216 26.19 -9.21 -19.02
C SER A 216 25.11 -8.68 -19.96
N GLY A 217 25.48 -8.31 -21.19
CA GLY A 217 24.62 -7.60 -22.16
C GLY A 217 23.41 -8.38 -22.70
N LYS A 218 22.63 -9.07 -21.85
CA LYS A 218 21.38 -9.76 -22.20
C LYS A 218 20.45 -9.85 -20.98
N ILE A 219 19.64 -8.82 -20.77
CA ILE A 219 18.39 -8.99 -20.01
C ILE A 219 17.41 -9.68 -20.96
N ILE A 220 17.46 -11.02 -21.01
CA ILE A 220 16.53 -11.84 -21.80
C ILE A 220 15.18 -11.87 -21.08
N LEU A 221 14.41 -10.78 -21.13
CA LEU A 221 13.01 -10.80 -20.72
C LEU A 221 12.06 -11.24 -21.84
N THR A 222 12.55 -11.42 -23.07
CA THR A 222 11.71 -11.62 -24.27
C THR A 222 11.50 -13.07 -24.73
N GLN A 223 12.40 -14.03 -24.43
CA GLN A 223 12.31 -15.34 -25.11
C GLN A 223 11.36 -16.37 -24.48
N LYS A 224 11.08 -16.32 -23.18
CA LYS A 224 10.31 -17.40 -22.52
C LYS A 224 8.80 -17.30 -22.75
N THR A 225 8.28 -16.10 -22.93
CA THR A 225 6.83 -15.86 -23.16
C THR A 225 6.46 -16.08 -24.63
N GLU A 226 7.28 -15.62 -25.58
CA GLU A 226 7.09 -15.90 -27.01
C GLU A 226 7.20 -17.40 -27.34
N ALA A 227 8.11 -18.13 -26.69
CA ALA A 227 8.25 -19.58 -26.88
C ALA A 227 7.01 -20.37 -26.44
N LYS A 228 6.30 -19.91 -25.40
CA LYS A 228 5.03 -20.53 -24.94
C LYS A 228 3.86 -20.22 -25.89
N LEU A 229 3.80 -19.01 -26.46
CA LEU A 229 2.80 -18.63 -27.46
C LEU A 229 3.03 -19.35 -28.81
N LYS A 230 4.28 -19.42 -29.30
CA LYS A 230 4.62 -20.17 -30.54
C LYS A 230 4.37 -21.67 -30.42
N ARG A 231 4.60 -22.28 -29.24
CA ARG A 231 4.28 -23.71 -29.01
C ARG A 231 2.78 -24.01 -28.95
N ARG A 232 1.94 -23.04 -28.54
CA ARG A 232 0.48 -23.19 -28.58
C ARG A 232 -0.10 -23.05 -30.00
N GLY A 233 0.50 -22.21 -30.85
CA GLY A 233 0.12 -22.10 -32.26
C GLY A 233 0.49 -23.33 -33.10
N LYS A 234 1.65 -23.95 -32.86
CA LYS A 234 2.12 -25.13 -33.63
C LYS A 234 1.42 -26.46 -33.30
N ARG A 235 0.57 -26.52 -32.27
CA ARG A 235 -0.22 -27.73 -31.95
C ARG A 235 -1.61 -27.74 -32.58
N LYS A 236 -1.95 -26.71 -33.35
CA LYS A 236 -3.11 -26.66 -34.23
C LYS A 236 -2.59 -26.52 -35.66
N ASN A 237 -2.14 -27.63 -36.23
CA ASN A 237 -2.08 -27.96 -37.66
C ASN A 237 -1.71 -29.43 -37.76
#